data_AF-A0A4Q1RQZ0-F1
#
_entry.id   AF-A0A4Q1RQZ0-F1
#
_cell.length_a   1.000
_cell.length_b   1.000
_cell.length_c   1.000
_cell.angle_alpha   90.00
_cell.angle_beta   90.00
_cell.angle_gamma   90.00
#
_symmetry.space_group_name_H-M   'P 1'
#
loop_
_entity.id
_entity.type
_entity.pdbx_description
1 polymer ?
#
loop_
_entity_poly.entity_id
_entity_poly.type
_entity_poly.pdbx_seq_one_letter_code
_entity_poly.pdbx_strand_id
1 'polypeptide(L)' 'MFTPAALEAIALQSQGWPRIINNLATTCLLYGAQLKKHMIDEDIVRMAAEEMGY' A
#
# COMPACT_ATOMS: atom_id res chain seq x y z
N MET A 1 8.82 3.09 5.90
CA MET A 1 9.51 2.90 4.59
C MET A 1 8.85 1.74 3.87
N PHE A 2 8.78 1.73 2.53
CA PHE A 2 8.20 0.60 1.77
C PHE A 2 9.28 -0.42 1.41
N THR A 3 8.95 -1.69 1.51
CA THR A 3 9.78 -2.76 0.92
C THR A 3 9.71 -2.72 -0.61
N PRO A 4 10.71 -3.26 -1.32
CA PRO A 4 10.62 -3.43 -2.78
C PRO A 4 9.37 -4.20 -3.20
N ALA A 5 9.02 -5.28 -2.50
CA ALA A 5 7.81 -6.06 -2.76
C ALA A 5 6.53 -5.23 -2.59
N ALA A 6 6.45 -4.37 -1.57
CA ALA A 6 5.32 -3.46 -1.41
C ALA A 6 5.21 -2.44 -2.55
N LEU A 7 6.34 -1.95 -3.07
CA LEU A 7 6.34 -1.03 -4.22
C LEU A 7 5.85 -1.73 -5.49
N GLU A 8 6.27 -2.97 -5.72
CA GLU A 8 5.78 -3.79 -6.85
C GLU A 8 4.27 -4.06 -6.73
N ALA A 9 3.80 -4.40 -5.53
CA ALA A 9 2.37 -4.59 -5.27
C ALA A 9 1.56 -3.31 -5.51
N ILE A 10 2.05 -2.15 -5.06
CA ILE A 10 1.41 -0.85 -5.32
C ILE A 10 1.37 -0.55 -6.82
N ALA A 11 2.47 -0.79 -7.54
CA ALA A 11 2.53 -0.57 -8.98
C ALA A 11 1.54 -1.47 -9.74
N LEU A 12 1.46 -2.76 -9.36
CA LEU A 12 0.54 -3.73 -9.93
C LEU A 12 -0.92 -3.34 -9.66
N GLN A 13 -1.28 -3.02 -8.41
CA GLN A 13 -2.66 -2.70 -8.06
C GLN A 13 -3.13 -1.38 -8.67
N SER A 14 -2.24 -0.39 -8.72
CA SER A 14 -2.56 0.95 -9.23
C SER A 14 -2.57 1.03 -10.76
N GLN A 15 -2.02 0.04 -11.47
CA GLN A 15 -1.83 0.07 -12.93
C GLN A 15 -1.13 1.35 -13.42
N GLY A 16 -0.29 1.96 -12.56
CA GLY A 16 0.44 3.19 -12.87
C GLY A 16 -0.37 4.50 -12.76
N TRP A 17 -1.64 4.46 -12.33
CA TRP A 17 -2.45 5.67 -12.20
C TRP A 17 -2.03 6.49 -10.97
N PRO A 18 -1.55 7.74 -11.13
CA PRO A 18 -0.97 8.51 -10.02
C PRO A 18 -1.91 8.70 -8.83
N ARG A 19 -3.21 8.89 -9.09
CA ARG A 19 -4.22 9.03 -8.03
C ARG A 19 -4.37 7.75 -7.19
N ILE A 20 -4.35 6.60 -7.84
CA ILE A 20 -4.48 5.30 -7.16
C ILE A 20 -3.20 5.00 -6.37
N ILE A 21 -2.02 5.29 -6.94
CA ILE A 21 -0.73 5.16 -6.23
C ILE A 21 -0.76 5.97 -4.93
N ASN A 22 -1.11 7.25 -5.00
CA ASN A 22 -1.13 8.12 -3.81
C ASN A 22 -2.14 7.65 -2.77
N ASN A 23 -3.34 7.27 -3.19
CA ASN A 23 -4.38 6.77 -2.30
C ASN A 23 -3.91 5.49 -1.59
N LEU A 24 -3.46 4.49 -2.36
CA LEU A 24 -3.02 3.21 -1.83
C LEU A 24 -1.81 3.37 -0.90
N ALA A 25 -0.82 4.17 -1.28
CA ALA A 25 0.35 4.43 -0.44
C ALA A 25 -0.03 5.13 0.88
N THR A 26 -0.96 6.10 0.83
CA THR A 26 -1.44 6.79 2.03
C THR A 26 -2.14 5.82 2.98
N THR A 27 -3.04 4.99 2.46
CA THR A 27 -3.75 3.97 3.25
C THR A 27 -2.79 2.94 3.84
N CYS A 28 -1.79 2.50 3.07
CA CYS A 28 -0.73 1.63 3.59
C CYS A 28 0.02 2.24 4.78
N LEU A 29 0.35 3.53 4.70
CA LEU A 29 1.05 4.23 5.79
C LEU A 29 0.17 4.34 7.04
N LEU A 30 -1.14 4.60 6.87
CA LEU A 30 -2.10 4.63 7.97
C LEU A 30 -2.22 3.26 8.65
N TYR A 31 -2.39 2.18 7.87
CA TYR A 31 -2.42 0.82 8.40
C TYR A 31 -1.13 0.43 9.10
N GLY A 32 0.02 0.71 8.47
CA GLY A 32 1.32 0.42 9.07
C GLY A 32 1.50 1.12 10.41
N ALA A 33 1.06 2.37 10.53
CA ALA A 33 1.08 3.11 11.79
C ALA A 33 0.16 2.49 12.86
N GLN A 34 -1.07 2.10 12.49
CA GLN A 34 -2.00 1.43 13.40
C GLN A 34 -1.46 0.09 13.91
N LEU A 35 -0.79 -0.67 13.04
CA LEU A 35 -0.17 -1.96 13.35
C LEU A 35 1.22 -1.83 14.01
N LYS A 36 1.69 -0.60 14.26
CA LYS A 36 3.03 -0.30 14.79
C LYS A 36 4.16 -0.93 13.96
N LYS A 37 3.95 -1.10 12.65
CA LYS A 37 4.99 -1.57 11.72
C LYS A 37 5.84 -0.39 11.25
N HIS A 38 7.16 -0.53 11.33
CA HIS A 38 8.11 0.47 10.82
C HIS A 38 8.31 0.38 9.30
N MET A 39 8.01 -0.79 8.71
CA MET A 39 8.17 -1.08 7.29
C MET A 39 6.85 -1.60 6.71
N ILE A 40 6.51 -1.10 5.51
CA ILE A 40 5.32 -1.53 4.77
C ILE A 40 5.73 -2.68 3.86
N ASP A 41 5.14 -3.85 4.10
CA ASP A 41 5.25 -5.06 3.30
C ASP A 41 4.05 -5.24 2.37
N GLU A 42 4.11 -6.23 1.50
CA GLU A 42 3.05 -6.55 0.53
C GLU A 42 1.71 -6.91 1.19
N ASP A 43 1.74 -7.46 2.41
CA ASP A 43 0.53 -7.80 3.17
C ASP A 43 -0.24 -6.54 3.55
N ILE A 44 0.44 -5.48 4.00
CA ILE A 44 -0.21 -4.18 4.25
C ILE A 44 -0.79 -3.60 2.97
N VAL A 45 -0.10 -3.75 1.83
CA VAL A 45 -0.61 -3.27 0.54
C VAL A 45 -1.88 -4.00 0.14
N ARG A 46 -1.94 -5.33 0.33
CA ARG A 46 -3.14 -6.14 0.08
C ARG A 46 -4.32 -5.72 0.95
N MET A 47 -4.10 -5.56 2.26
CA MET A 47 -5.15 -5.09 3.18
C MET A 47 -5.66 -3.69 2.79
N ALA A 48 -4.75 -2.78 2.43
CA ALA A 48 -5.11 -1.44 1.98
C ALA A 48 -5.89 -1.44 0.65
N ALA A 49 -5.54 -2.33 -0.29
CA ALA A 49 -6.24 -2.48 -1.56
C ALA A 49 -7.67 -3.00 -1.35
N GLU A 50 -7.82 -4.03 -0.51
CA GLU A 50 -9.12 -4.61 -0.15
C GLU A 50 -10.07 -3.58 0.48
N GLU A 51 -9.58 -2.73 1.39
CA GLU A 51 -10.39 -1.66 2.01
C GLU A 51 -10.86 -0.62 0.97
N MET A 52 -10.03 -0.33 -0.03
CA MET A 52 -10.34 0.65 -1.08
C MET A 52 -11.23 0.08 -2.21
N GLY A 53 -11.47 -1.23 -2.22
CA GLY A 53 -12.24 -1.90 -3.26
C GLY A 53 -11.49 -2.06 -4.57
N TYR A 54 -10.16 -2.14 -4.52
CA TYR A 54 -9.30 -2.45 -5.67
C TYR A 54 -9.00 -3.95 -5.76
#